data_AF-A0AAV0V313-F1
#
_entry.id   AF-A0AAV0V313-F1
#
_cell.length_a   1.000
_cell.length_b   1.000
_cell.length_c   1.000
_cell.angle_alpha   90.00
_cell.angle_beta   90.00
_cell.angle_gamma   90.00
#
_symmetry.space_group_name_H-M   'P 1'
#
loop_
_entity.id
_entity.type
_entity.pdbx_description
1 polymer ?
#
loop_
_entity_poly.entity_id
_entity_poly.type
_entity_poly.pdbx_seq_one_letter_code
_entity_poly.pdbx_strand_id
1 'polypeptide(L)'
;MDKLTEYKDKISAKLEQYEKLVDLEKQTGVDKFYIFCALTLVAGIVLFVAGGEELVVGLVGFIYPAYMSFKAINTPGPVDDTQWLTYWVVYAFFNLTESITDLVLSWIPFYFFLKVAFLVWSYHPSTQGSNVIYNTLIKPYVAPHVGQIDSALKRGEEAAKELAAKVQEKSQ
;
A
#
# COMPACT_ATOMS: atom_id res chain seq x y z
N MET A 1 -21.58 -18.53 -27.33
CA MET A 1 -22.27 -17.22 -27.25
C MET A 1 -23.44 -17.27 -26.27
N ASP A 2 -24.07 -18.42 -26.08
CA ASP A 2 -25.29 -18.57 -25.25
C ASP A 2 -25.14 -18.17 -23.78
N LYS A 3 -23.99 -18.48 -23.14
CA LYS A 3 -23.75 -18.09 -21.74
C LYS A 3 -23.74 -16.57 -21.56
N LEU A 4 -23.24 -15.82 -22.54
CA LEU A 4 -23.09 -14.36 -22.42
C LEU A 4 -24.45 -13.67 -22.53
N THR A 5 -25.32 -14.17 -23.40
CA THR A 5 -26.73 -13.76 -23.48
C THR A 5 -27.48 -14.11 -22.20
N GLU A 6 -27.27 -15.32 -21.64
CA GLU A 6 -27.88 -15.73 -20.37
C GLU A 6 -27.46 -14.83 -19.19
N TYR A 7 -26.17 -14.45 -19.09
CA TYR A 7 -25.70 -13.49 -18.09
C TYR A 7 -26.28 -12.09 -18.32
N LYS A 8 -26.35 -11.65 -19.58
CA LYS A 8 -26.95 -10.37 -19.95
C LYS A 8 -28.41 -10.30 -19.50
N ASP A 9 -29.20 -11.34 -19.77
CA ASP A 9 -30.62 -11.39 -19.42
C ASP A 9 -30.84 -11.44 -17.90
N LYS A 10 -30.04 -12.25 -17.18
CA LYS A 10 -30.06 -12.30 -15.71
C LYS A 10 -29.74 -10.96 -15.06
N ILE A 11 -28.73 -10.25 -15.57
CA ILE A 11 -28.34 -8.95 -15.05
C ILE A 11 -29.39 -7.90 -15.42
N SER A 12 -29.89 -7.91 -16.67
CA SER A 12 -30.92 -6.99 -17.14
C SER A 12 -32.22 -7.11 -16.33
N ALA A 13 -32.66 -8.33 -16.00
CA ALA A 13 -33.82 -8.55 -15.14
C ALA A 13 -33.62 -7.98 -13.73
N LYS A 14 -32.40 -8.09 -13.17
CA LYS A 14 -32.05 -7.44 -11.89
C LYS A 14 -31.94 -5.92 -12.00
N LEU A 15 -31.68 -5.38 -13.17
CA LEU A 15 -31.57 -3.94 -13.38
C LEU A 15 -32.94 -3.26 -13.53
N GLU A 16 -34.00 -4.00 -13.85
CA GLU A 16 -35.37 -3.48 -13.93
C GLU A 16 -35.93 -2.94 -12.62
N GLN A 17 -35.41 -3.42 -11.49
CA GLN A 17 -35.78 -2.91 -10.17
C GLN A 17 -35.33 -1.45 -9.94
N TYR A 18 -34.42 -0.91 -10.78
CA TYR A 18 -33.94 0.46 -10.69
C TYR A 18 -34.64 1.33 -11.73
N GLU A 19 -35.73 2.00 -11.35
CA GLU A 19 -36.52 2.89 -12.24
C GLU A 19 -35.67 3.90 -12.99
N LYS A 20 -34.65 4.49 -12.34
CA LYS A 20 -33.72 5.44 -12.98
C LYS A 20 -32.99 4.85 -14.19
N LEU A 21 -32.62 3.57 -14.16
CA LEU A 21 -31.94 2.92 -15.29
C LEU A 21 -32.90 2.64 -16.44
N VAL A 22 -34.16 2.34 -16.14
CA VAL A 22 -35.23 2.12 -17.13
C VAL A 22 -35.62 3.44 -17.81
N ASP A 23 -35.67 4.54 -17.06
CA ASP A 23 -35.94 5.86 -17.63
C ASP A 23 -34.76 6.36 -18.49
N LEU A 24 -33.52 6.06 -18.07
CA LEU A 24 -32.31 6.30 -18.86
C LEU A 24 -32.28 5.48 -20.15
N GLU A 25 -32.71 4.21 -20.11
CA GLU A 25 -32.87 3.35 -21.29
C GLU A 25 -33.90 3.95 -22.27
N LYS A 26 -35.04 4.44 -21.77
CA LYS A 26 -36.07 5.10 -22.60
C LYS A 26 -35.59 6.42 -23.23
N GLN A 27 -34.79 7.21 -22.52
CA GLN A 27 -34.27 8.48 -23.04
C GLN A 27 -33.11 8.30 -24.02
N THR A 28 -32.20 7.36 -23.77
CA THR A 28 -30.97 7.19 -24.54
C THR A 28 -31.10 6.14 -25.67
N GLY A 29 -32.09 5.25 -25.59
CA GLY A 29 -32.29 4.15 -26.54
C GLY A 29 -31.24 3.03 -26.43
N VAL A 30 -30.37 3.09 -25.41
CA VAL A 30 -29.32 2.10 -25.15
C VAL A 30 -29.78 1.14 -24.06
N ASP A 31 -29.55 -0.17 -24.27
CA ASP A 31 -29.91 -1.22 -23.32
C ASP A 31 -29.30 -0.96 -21.93
N LYS A 32 -30.13 -1.09 -20.89
CA LYS A 32 -29.78 -0.90 -19.48
C LYS A 32 -28.54 -1.68 -19.02
N PHE A 33 -28.25 -2.83 -19.63
CA PHE A 33 -27.03 -3.60 -19.37
C PHE A 33 -25.77 -2.80 -19.76
N TYR A 34 -25.75 -2.20 -20.95
CA TYR A 34 -24.58 -1.42 -21.41
C TYR A 34 -24.46 -0.10 -20.64
N ILE A 35 -25.57 0.53 -20.28
CA ILE A 35 -25.57 1.71 -19.41
C ILE A 35 -24.96 1.36 -18.04
N PHE A 36 -25.38 0.24 -17.44
CA PHE A 36 -24.81 -0.24 -16.19
C PHE A 36 -23.32 -0.58 -16.30
N CYS A 37 -22.90 -1.27 -17.36
CA CYS A 37 -21.48 -1.53 -17.62
C CYS A 37 -20.67 -0.24 -17.78
N ALA A 38 -21.19 0.75 -18.54
CA ALA A 38 -20.52 2.03 -18.74
C ALA A 38 -20.43 2.82 -17.43
N LEU A 39 -21.49 2.88 -16.63
CA LEU A 39 -21.48 3.51 -15.31
C LEU A 39 -20.50 2.82 -14.36
N THR A 40 -20.47 1.49 -14.36
CA THR A 40 -19.53 0.72 -13.53
C THR A 40 -18.08 0.96 -13.95
N LEU A 41 -17.82 1.02 -15.27
CA LEU A 41 -16.51 1.34 -15.82
C LEU A 41 -16.08 2.77 -15.44
N VAL A 42 -16.96 3.76 -15.62
CA VAL A 42 -16.70 5.16 -15.25
C VAL A 42 -16.48 5.29 -13.75
N ALA A 43 -17.29 4.64 -12.92
CA ALA A 43 -17.11 4.62 -11.48
C ALA A 43 -15.77 3.99 -11.09
N GLY A 44 -15.35 2.90 -11.76
CA GLY A 44 -14.05 2.28 -11.58
C GLY A 44 -12.89 3.20 -11.97
N ILE A 45 -13.00 3.93 -13.08
CA ILE A 45 -12.01 4.92 -13.51
C ILE A 45 -11.95 6.09 -12.53
N VAL A 46 -13.10 6.59 -12.07
CA VAL A 46 -13.17 7.67 -11.08
C VAL A 46 -12.57 7.22 -9.75
N LEU A 47 -12.87 6.00 -9.29
CA LEU A 47 -12.27 5.41 -8.10
C LEU A 47 -10.76 5.25 -8.25
N PHE A 48 -10.30 4.84 -9.44
CA PHE A 48 -8.88 4.77 -9.74
C PHE A 48 -8.27 6.18 -9.63
N VAL A 49 -8.73 7.16 -10.42
CA VAL A 49 -8.22 8.55 -10.41
C VAL A 49 -8.33 9.25 -9.04
N ALA A 50 -9.29 8.88 -8.20
CA ALA A 50 -9.47 9.47 -6.88
C ALA A 50 -8.49 8.95 -5.82
N GLY A 51 -7.67 7.93 -6.12
CA GLY A 51 -6.70 7.35 -5.19
C GLY A 51 -6.70 5.81 -5.14
N GLY A 52 -7.33 5.14 -6.12
CA GLY A 52 -7.31 3.68 -6.20
C GLY A 52 -5.91 3.12 -6.43
N GLU A 53 -5.01 3.89 -7.06
CA GLU A 53 -3.60 3.50 -7.21
C GLU A 53 -2.87 3.38 -5.87
N GLU A 54 -3.16 4.24 -4.88
CA GLU A 54 -2.53 4.18 -3.56
C GLU A 54 -2.89 2.87 -2.85
N LEU A 55 -4.17 2.46 -2.95
CA LEU A 55 -4.61 1.16 -2.44
C LEU A 55 -3.88 0.01 -3.12
N VAL A 56 -3.76 0.02 -4.45
CA VAL A 56 -3.07 -1.06 -5.18
C VAL A 56 -1.59 -1.13 -4.79
N VAL A 57 -0.89 0.01 -4.78
CA VAL A 57 0.52 0.10 -4.38
C VAL A 57 0.70 -0.39 -2.95
N GLY A 58 -0.15 0.05 -2.03
CA GLY A 58 -0.13 -0.35 -0.62
C GLY A 58 -0.39 -1.85 -0.44
N LEU A 59 -1.38 -2.41 -1.13
CA LEU A 59 -1.69 -3.84 -1.04
C LEU A 59 -0.53 -4.70 -1.57
N VAL A 60 0.07 -4.32 -2.71
CA VAL A 60 1.20 -5.04 -3.30
C VAL A 60 2.45 -4.92 -2.42
N GLY A 61 2.74 -3.73 -1.91
CA GLY A 61 3.87 -3.48 -1.02
C GLY A 61 3.72 -4.12 0.37
N PHE A 62 2.50 -4.40 0.81
CA PHE A 62 2.26 -4.86 2.17
C PHE A 62 1.94 -6.34 2.27
N ILE A 63 0.96 -6.85 1.50
CA ILE A 63 0.36 -8.17 1.75
C ILE A 63 1.36 -9.30 1.53
N TYR A 64 2.02 -9.33 0.37
CA TYR A 64 2.92 -10.44 0.05
C TYR A 64 4.15 -10.47 0.99
N PRO A 65 4.87 -9.35 1.21
CA PRO A 65 5.97 -9.33 2.17
C PRO A 65 5.53 -9.62 3.60
N ALA A 66 4.35 -9.19 4.04
CA ALA A 66 3.82 -9.51 5.37
C ALA A 66 3.56 -11.01 5.54
N TYR A 67 2.94 -11.65 4.54
CA TYR A 67 2.74 -13.10 4.55
C TYR A 67 4.06 -13.86 4.60
N MET A 68 5.04 -13.45 3.79
CA MET A 68 6.35 -14.10 3.79
C MET A 68 7.13 -13.85 5.07
N SER A 69 7.02 -12.65 5.67
CA SER A 69 7.60 -12.34 6.99
C SER A 69 6.99 -13.24 8.07
N PHE A 70 5.68 -13.44 8.05
CA PHE A 70 5.00 -14.36 8.97
C PHE A 70 5.51 -15.80 8.81
N LYS A 71 5.73 -16.24 7.57
CA LYS A 71 6.31 -17.55 7.30
C LYS A 71 7.76 -17.65 7.81
N ALA A 72 8.58 -16.63 7.59
CA ALA A 72 9.99 -16.59 7.98
C ALA A 72 10.18 -16.69 9.51
N ILE A 73 9.34 -15.99 10.28
CA ILE A 73 9.36 -16.03 11.75
C ILE A 73 9.13 -17.45 12.31
N ASN A 74 8.44 -18.30 11.56
CA ASN A 74 8.14 -19.68 11.97
C ASN A 74 9.15 -20.71 11.44
N THR A 75 10.19 -20.29 10.72
CA THR A 75 11.24 -21.18 10.20
C THR A 75 12.54 -21.08 11.01
N PRO A 76 13.28 -22.20 11.20
CA PRO A 76 14.46 -22.24 12.09
C PRO A 76 15.74 -21.57 11.52
N GLY A 77 15.65 -20.71 10.50
CA GLY A 77 16.81 -20.12 9.81
C GLY A 77 16.78 -18.59 9.72
N PRO A 78 17.86 -17.87 10.13
CA PRO A 78 17.86 -16.40 10.23
C PRO A 78 18.05 -15.66 8.90
N VAL A 79 18.31 -16.39 7.82
CA VAL A 79 18.59 -15.81 6.49
C VAL A 79 17.32 -15.20 5.89
N ASP A 80 16.17 -15.83 6.11
CA ASP A 80 14.89 -15.32 5.64
C ASP A 80 14.47 -14.06 6.41
N ASP A 81 14.71 -14.01 7.73
CA ASP A 81 14.34 -12.87 8.58
C ASP A 81 15.07 -11.57 8.19
N THR A 82 16.37 -11.69 7.88
CA THR A 82 17.20 -10.53 7.53
C THR A 82 16.73 -9.88 6.23
N GLN A 83 16.29 -10.69 5.25
CA GLN A 83 15.74 -10.20 3.99
C GLN A 83 14.48 -9.37 4.21
N TRP A 84 13.53 -9.87 5.01
CA TRP A 84 12.26 -9.18 5.26
C TRP A 84 12.45 -7.92 6.10
N LEU A 85 13.31 -7.95 7.13
CA LEU A 85 13.64 -6.75 7.90
C LEU A 85 14.30 -5.68 7.03
N THR A 86 15.21 -6.08 6.15
CA THR A 86 15.85 -5.16 5.20
C THR A 86 14.83 -4.55 4.25
N TYR A 87 13.89 -5.35 3.74
CA TYR A 87 12.77 -4.86 2.95
C TYR A 87 11.93 -3.83 3.71
N TRP A 88 11.54 -4.11 4.96
CA TRP A 88 10.72 -3.19 5.74
C TRP A 88 11.43 -1.85 6.00
N VAL A 89 12.74 -1.86 6.20
CA VAL A 89 13.53 -0.61 6.29
C VAL A 89 13.47 0.15 4.96
N VAL A 90 13.75 -0.51 3.84
CA VAL A 90 13.69 0.13 2.50
C VAL A 90 12.28 0.63 2.19
N TYR A 91 11.24 -0.13 2.54
CA TYR A 91 9.84 0.23 2.38
C TYR A 91 9.49 1.49 3.19
N ALA A 92 9.97 1.62 4.43
CA ALA A 92 9.78 2.81 5.23
C ALA A 92 10.40 4.06 4.58
N PHE A 93 11.65 3.95 4.10
CA PHE A 93 12.29 5.05 3.37
C PHE A 93 11.56 5.36 2.06
N PHE A 94 11.10 4.34 1.34
CA PHE A 94 10.30 4.52 0.13
C PHE A 94 9.02 5.32 0.42
N ASN A 95 8.26 4.98 1.46
CA ASN A 95 7.05 5.73 1.82
C ASN A 95 7.35 7.19 2.19
N LEU A 96 8.46 7.46 2.90
CA LEU A 96 8.88 8.83 3.20
C LEU A 96 9.22 9.62 1.93
N THR A 97 9.95 9.00 1.00
CA THR A 97 10.23 9.63 -0.30
C THR A 97 8.98 9.77 -1.15
N GLU A 98 8.05 8.82 -1.02
CA GLU A 98 6.85 8.76 -1.84
C GLU A 98 5.93 9.95 -1.56
N SER A 99 5.77 10.34 -0.30
CA SER A 99 5.05 11.56 0.09
C SER A 99 5.61 12.83 -0.58
N ILE A 100 6.93 12.88 -0.82
CA ILE A 100 7.58 14.00 -1.53
C ILE A 100 7.38 13.85 -3.03
N THR A 101 7.55 12.64 -3.57
CA THR A 101 7.40 12.40 -5.00
C THR A 101 5.97 12.57 -5.47
N ASP A 102 4.98 12.33 -4.63
CA ASP A 102 3.57 12.50 -5.00
C ASP A 102 3.20 13.97 -5.13
N LEU A 103 3.85 14.84 -4.36
CA LEU A 103 3.73 16.28 -4.54
C LEU A 103 4.27 16.74 -5.92
N VAL A 104 5.29 16.06 -6.47
CA VAL A 104 6.03 16.52 -7.66
C VAL A 104 5.69 15.72 -8.93
N LEU A 105 5.36 14.43 -8.81
CA LEU A 105 5.24 13.46 -9.89
C LEU A 105 3.81 12.94 -10.08
N SER A 106 2.84 13.32 -9.24
CA SER A 106 1.43 12.89 -9.37
C SER A 106 0.79 13.23 -10.72
N TRP A 107 1.24 14.30 -11.37
CA TRP A 107 0.79 14.69 -12.72
C TRP A 107 1.30 13.78 -13.86
N ILE A 108 2.30 12.91 -13.62
CA ILE A 108 2.86 12.03 -14.66
C ILE A 108 1.98 10.78 -14.78
N PRO A 109 1.29 10.58 -15.91
CA PRO A 109 0.51 9.36 -16.11
C PRO A 109 1.47 8.14 -16.09
N PHE A 110 1.03 7.05 -15.46
CA PHE A 110 1.78 5.79 -15.29
C PHE A 110 2.89 5.76 -14.23
N TYR A 111 3.12 6.83 -13.45
CA TYR A 111 4.11 6.81 -12.36
C TYR A 111 3.87 5.67 -11.35
N PHE A 112 2.61 5.34 -11.07
CA PHE A 112 2.25 4.25 -10.16
C PHE A 112 2.80 2.88 -10.60
N PHE A 113 2.89 2.60 -11.92
CA PHE A 113 3.45 1.33 -12.40
C PHE A 113 4.93 1.21 -12.03
N LEU A 114 5.67 2.32 -12.03
CA LEU A 114 7.06 2.35 -11.57
C LEU A 114 7.13 2.13 -10.05
N LYS A 115 6.21 2.71 -9.27
CA LYS A 115 6.10 2.44 -7.82
C LYS A 115 5.91 0.93 -7.56
N VAL A 116 4.95 0.31 -8.25
CA VAL A 116 4.68 -1.13 -8.11
C VAL A 116 5.88 -1.96 -8.55
N ALA A 117 6.49 -1.65 -9.69
CA ALA A 117 7.66 -2.36 -10.19
C ALA A 117 8.85 -2.27 -9.22
N PHE A 118 9.08 -1.09 -8.63
CA PHE A 118 10.09 -0.88 -7.61
C PHE A 118 9.83 -1.74 -6.37
N LEU A 119 8.60 -1.76 -5.85
CA LEU A 119 8.22 -2.59 -4.70
C LEU A 119 8.44 -4.08 -4.99
N VAL A 120 7.95 -4.55 -6.13
CA VAL A 120 8.13 -5.95 -6.57
C VAL A 120 9.59 -6.32 -6.63
N TRP A 121 10.41 -5.50 -7.27
CA TRP A 121 11.85 -5.72 -7.37
C TRP A 121 12.54 -5.71 -5.99
N SER A 122 12.07 -4.88 -5.08
CA SER A 122 12.59 -4.71 -3.73
C SER A 122 12.42 -5.97 -2.87
N TYR A 123 11.22 -6.57 -2.85
CA TYR A 123 10.94 -7.79 -2.08
C TYR A 123 11.24 -9.10 -2.84
N HIS A 124 11.50 -9.05 -4.14
CA HIS A 124 11.71 -10.26 -4.93
C HIS A 124 12.97 -11.02 -4.48
N PRO A 125 12.85 -12.31 -4.10
CA PRO A 125 13.91 -13.04 -3.41
C PRO A 125 15.15 -13.32 -4.27
N SER A 126 15.00 -13.39 -5.60
CA SER A 126 16.17 -13.65 -6.47
C SER A 126 16.99 -12.39 -6.78
N THR A 127 16.38 -11.20 -6.73
CA THR A 127 17.05 -9.93 -7.06
C THR A 127 17.61 -9.23 -5.83
N GLN A 128 17.05 -9.51 -4.64
CA GLN A 128 17.48 -8.92 -3.36
C GLN A 128 17.62 -7.39 -3.43
N GLY A 129 16.69 -6.71 -4.13
CA GLY A 129 16.78 -5.26 -4.38
C GLY A 129 16.88 -4.45 -3.09
N SER A 130 16.17 -4.88 -2.04
CA SER A 130 16.27 -4.30 -0.71
C SER A 130 17.69 -4.32 -0.14
N ASN A 131 18.43 -5.43 -0.30
CA ASN A 131 19.81 -5.53 0.20
C ASN A 131 20.75 -4.57 -0.53
N VAL A 132 20.54 -4.35 -1.83
CA VAL A 132 21.33 -3.39 -2.61
C VAL A 132 21.11 -1.98 -2.09
N ILE A 133 19.85 -1.56 -1.92
CA ILE A 133 19.52 -0.23 -1.40
C ILE A 133 20.02 -0.05 0.02
N TYR A 134 19.80 -1.05 0.87
CA TYR A 134 20.19 -0.97 2.27
C TYR A 134 21.70 -0.80 2.43
N ASN A 135 22.50 -1.63 1.76
CA ASN A 135 23.95 -1.59 1.91
C ASN A 135 24.59 -0.38 1.21
N THR A 136 24.00 0.10 0.12
CA THR A 136 24.59 1.18 -0.69
C THR A 136 24.16 2.57 -0.23
N LEU A 137 22.91 2.71 0.20
CA LEU A 137 22.33 4.01 0.56
C LEU A 137 22.03 4.07 2.06
N ILE A 138 21.17 3.22 2.58
CA ILE A 138 20.62 3.42 3.93
C ILE A 138 21.70 3.27 5.02
N LYS A 139 22.43 2.16 5.01
CA LYS A 139 23.45 1.82 6.01
C LYS A 139 24.53 2.89 6.16
N PRO A 140 25.19 3.40 5.10
CA PRO A 140 26.23 4.41 5.28
C PRO A 140 25.73 5.74 5.85
N TYR A 141 24.48 6.15 5.55
CA TYR A 141 23.93 7.39 6.08
C TYR A 141 23.34 7.25 7.49
N VAL A 142 22.71 6.10 7.80
CA VAL A 142 22.00 5.89 9.07
C VAL A 142 22.91 5.33 10.16
N ALA A 143 23.76 4.33 9.85
CA ALA A 143 24.54 3.61 10.85
C ALA A 143 25.41 4.51 11.76
N PRO A 144 26.07 5.57 11.25
CA PRO A 144 26.86 6.47 12.11
C PRO A 144 26.03 7.21 13.16
N HIS A 145 24.73 7.42 12.91
CA HIS A 145 23.84 8.19 13.76
C HIS A 145 23.08 7.34 14.77
N VAL A 146 23.00 6.02 14.59
CA VAL A 146 22.25 5.11 15.47
C VAL A 146 22.67 5.26 16.93
N GLY A 147 23.97 5.29 17.23
CA GLY A 147 24.44 5.43 18.61
C GLY A 147 24.04 6.75 19.28
N GLN A 148 23.91 7.83 18.51
CA GLN A 148 23.42 9.11 19.02
C GLN A 148 21.92 9.06 19.31
N ILE A 149 21.15 8.41 18.42
CA ILE A 149 19.71 8.18 18.59
C ILE A 149 19.47 7.33 19.84
N ASP A 150 20.19 6.22 20.00
CA ASP A 150 20.08 5.33 21.17
C ASP A 150 20.36 6.09 22.47
N SER A 151 21.38 6.95 22.46
CA SER A 151 21.74 7.76 23.62
C SER A 151 20.72 8.86 23.91
N ALA A 152 20.03 9.39 22.90
CA ALA A 152 18.92 10.33 23.08
C ALA A 152 17.68 9.62 23.65
N LEU A 153 17.36 8.43 23.15
CA LEU A 153 16.24 7.62 23.63
C LEU A 153 16.40 7.23 25.10
N LYS A 154 17.59 6.74 25.49
CA LYS A 154 17.88 6.39 26.90
C LYS A 154 17.69 7.58 27.85
N ARG A 155 18.20 8.76 27.48
CA ARG A 155 18.01 9.98 28.26
C ARG A 155 16.54 10.37 28.40
N GLY A 156 15.76 10.22 27.33
CA GLY A 156 14.31 10.45 27.36
C GLY A 156 13.59 9.49 28.30
N GLU A 157 13.96 8.21 28.29
CA GLU A 157 13.40 7.19 29.18
C GLU A 157 13.74 7.47 30.65
N GLU A 158 14.99 7.82 30.96
CA GLU A 158 15.43 8.18 32.31
C GLU A 158 14.70 9.42 32.83
N ALA A 159 14.58 10.46 32.01
CA ALA A 159 13.84 11.68 32.37
C ALA A 159 12.34 11.41 32.61
N ALA A 160 11.73 10.54 31.80
CA ALA A 160 10.34 10.14 31.98
C ALA A 160 10.12 9.38 33.30
N LYS A 161 11.03 8.46 33.65
CA LYS A 161 11.00 7.72 34.92
C LYS A 161 11.18 8.65 36.13
N GLU A 162 12.11 9.60 36.05
CA GLU A 162 12.34 10.58 37.11
C GLU A 162 11.12 11.49 37.32
N LEU A 163 10.50 11.96 36.23
CA LEU A 163 9.29 12.77 36.29
C LEU A 163 8.12 11.99 36.91
N ALA A 164 7.94 10.72 36.50
CA ALA A 164 6.90 9.86 37.06
C ALA A 164 7.08 9.65 38.57
N ALA A 165 8.32 9.42 39.03
CA ALA A 165 8.64 9.26 40.45
C ALA A 165 8.33 10.55 41.25
N LYS A 166 8.71 11.73 40.74
CA LYS A 166 8.43 13.02 41.39
C LYS A 166 6.93 13.34 41.48
N VAL A 167 6.15 12.95 40.48
CA VAL A 167 4.68 13.11 40.49
C VAL A 167 4.04 12.18 41.52
N GLN A 168 4.53 10.94 41.64
CA GLN A 168 4.08 9.98 42.65
C GLN A 168 4.40 10.45 44.08
N GLU A 169 5.60 10.98 44.30
CA GLU A 169 6.04 11.50 45.60
C GLU A 169 5.26 12.76 46.03
N LYS A 170 4.89 13.63 45.08
CA LYS A 170 4.05 14.82 45.36
C LYS A 170 2.56 14.52 45.55
N SER A 171 2.10 13.32 45.18
CA SER A 171 0.70 12.91 45.26
C SER A 171 0.37 12.11 46.53
N GLN A 172 1.37 11.77 47.35
CA GLN A 172 1.23 11.21 48.70
C GLN A 172 1.37 12.32 49.75
#